data_AF-A0A4Q4Y350-F1
#
_entry.id   AF-A0A4Q4Y350-F1
#
_cell.length_a   1.000
_cell.length_b   1.000
_cell.length_c   1.000
_cell.angle_alpha   90.00
_cell.angle_beta   90.00
_cell.angle_gamma   90.00
#
_symmetry.space_group_name_H-M   'P 1'
#
loop_
_entity.id
_entity.type
_entity.pdbx_description
1 polymer ?
#
loop_
_entity_poly.entity_id
_entity_poly.type
_entity_poly.pdbx_seq_one_letter_code
_entity_poly.pdbx_strand_id
1 'polypeptide(L)'
;MAPCDADFGFAKPRAFRFPFDAVTPGLVVYPRRTHGAPNGDDEGNEFSIAFEKELATDLIGDPEWSPYFEFRGVDAVEKINA
;
A
#
# COMPACT_ATOMS: atom_id res chain seq x y z
N MET A 1 -14.82 16.85 4.69
CA MET A 1 -13.50 16.60 5.31
C MET A 1 -13.06 15.22 4.87
N ALA A 2 -11.91 15.09 4.21
CA ALA A 2 -11.43 13.76 3.84
C ALA A 2 -10.92 13.03 5.10
N PRO A 3 -11.03 11.69 5.19
CA PRO A 3 -10.51 10.95 6.34
C PRO A 3 -9.04 11.25 6.65
N CYS A 4 -8.24 11.56 5.63
CA CYS A 4 -6.82 11.93 5.75
C CYS A 4 -6.56 13.30 6.41
N ASP A 5 -7.59 14.14 6.56
CA ASP A 5 -7.45 15.44 7.24
C ASP A 5 -7.81 15.37 8.73
N ALA A 6 -8.24 14.19 9.21
CA ALA A 6 -8.66 14.01 10.60
C ALA A 6 -7.55 14.42 11.58
N ASP A 7 -7.91 15.23 12.56
CA ASP A 7 -7.05 15.62 13.67
C ASP A 7 -7.74 15.20 14.97
N PHE A 8 -7.12 14.28 15.70
CA PHE A 8 -7.68 13.73 16.94
C PHE A 8 -7.31 14.56 18.18
N GLY A 9 -6.73 15.75 17.99
CA GLY A 9 -6.29 16.64 19.07
C GLY A 9 -4.90 16.35 19.62
N PHE A 10 -4.28 15.25 19.19
CA PHE A 10 -2.90 14.89 19.53
C PHE A 10 -2.07 14.43 18.33
N ALA A 11 -2.70 14.00 17.23
CA ALA A 11 -2.04 13.54 16.02
C ALA A 11 -3.00 13.46 14.83
N LYS A 12 -2.41 13.34 13.64
CA LYS A 12 -3.10 13.06 12.37
C LYS A 12 -2.72 11.68 11.84
N PRO A 13 -3.61 11.00 11.07
CA PRO A 13 -3.28 9.73 10.43
C PRO A 13 -2.02 9.82 9.57
N ARG A 14 -1.07 8.91 9.80
CA ARG A 14 0.17 8.81 9.01
C ARG A 14 -0.05 8.11 7.67
N ALA A 15 -0.91 7.08 7.68
CA ALA A 15 -1.27 6.26 6.53
C ALA A 15 -2.60 5.53 6.81
N PHE A 16 -3.27 5.07 5.75
CA PHE A 16 -4.45 4.21 5.83
C PHE A 16 -4.08 2.83 5.32
N ARG A 17 -4.50 1.78 6.04
CA ARG A 17 -4.26 0.39 5.66
C ARG A 17 -5.52 -0.43 5.93
N PHE A 18 -5.75 -1.39 5.04
CA PHE A 18 -6.77 -2.41 5.20
C PHE A 18 -6.04 -3.73 5.45
N PRO A 19 -6.05 -4.24 6.70
CA PRO A 19 -5.49 -5.56 6.99
C PRO A 19 -6.31 -6.62 6.26
N PHE A 20 -5.64 -7.50 5.51
CA PHE A 20 -6.27 -8.66 4.89
C PHE A 20 -6.12 -9.87 5.81
N ASP A 21 -7.18 -10.63 5.98
CA ASP A 21 -7.21 -11.93 6.65
C ASP A 21 -7.10 -13.12 5.66
N ALA A 22 -7.39 -12.86 4.38
CA ALA A 22 -7.20 -13.80 3.27
C ALA A 22 -6.75 -13.07 2.00
N VAL A 23 -6.07 -13.79 1.10
CA VAL A 23 -5.72 -13.28 -0.23
C VAL A 23 -6.94 -13.37 -1.14
N THR A 24 -7.50 -12.23 -1.50
CA THR A 24 -8.68 -12.14 -2.38
C THR A 24 -8.34 -11.36 -3.65
N PRO A 25 -8.85 -11.75 -4.83
CA PRO A 25 -8.72 -10.93 -6.03
C PRO A 25 -9.27 -9.52 -5.80
N GLY A 26 -8.53 -8.51 -6.24
CA GLY A 26 -8.99 -7.12 -6.16
C GLY A 26 -7.87 -6.11 -5.95
N LEU A 27 -8.28 -4.85 -5.94
CA LEU A 27 -7.45 -3.67 -5.72
C LEU A 27 -8.08 -2.84 -4.59
N VAL A 28 -7.28 -2.50 -3.58
CA VAL A 28 -7.67 -1.53 -2.56
C VAL A 28 -6.80 -0.29 -2.73
N VAL A 29 -7.42 0.82 -3.13
CA VAL A 29 -6.74 2.13 -3.22
C VAL A 29 -6.89 2.86 -1.89
N TYR A 30 -5.76 3.22 -1.29
CA TYR A 30 -5.71 4.03 -0.08
C TYR A 30 -5.70 5.52 -0.45
N PRO A 31 -6.33 6.38 0.39
CA PRO A 31 -6.19 7.83 0.24
C PRO A 31 -4.72 8.26 0.27
N ARG A 32 -4.39 9.29 -0.51
CA ARG A 32 -3.10 10.00 -0.42
C ARG A 32 -2.69 10.27 1.01
N ARG A 33 -1.40 10.04 1.32
CA ARG A 33 -0.81 10.46 2.59
C ARG A 33 -0.66 11.98 2.61
N THR A 34 -1.36 12.64 3.51
CA THR A 34 -1.26 14.09 3.72
C THR A 34 -0.33 14.45 4.89
N HIS A 35 0.06 13.47 5.71
CA HIS A 35 0.94 13.67 6.86
C HIS A 35 2.21 12.81 6.75
N GLY A 36 3.36 13.47 6.57
CA GLY A 36 4.70 12.88 6.47
C GLY A 36 4.95 12.02 5.21
N ALA A 37 4.20 12.25 4.14
CA ALA A 37 4.37 11.54 2.87
C ALA A 37 5.87 11.40 2.48
N PRO A 38 6.35 10.20 2.10
CA PRO A 38 7.76 10.00 1.74
C PRO A 38 8.24 10.93 0.63
N ASN A 39 7.39 11.18 -0.37
CA ASN A 39 7.66 12.11 -1.46
C ASN A 39 6.96 13.47 -1.29
N GLY A 40 6.62 13.86 -0.05
CA GLY A 40 5.99 15.15 0.22
C GLY A 40 4.71 15.36 -0.58
N ASP A 41 4.64 16.45 -1.34
CA ASP A 41 3.45 16.77 -2.11
C ASP A 41 3.26 15.96 -3.39
N ASP A 42 4.35 15.38 -3.90
CA ASP A 42 4.34 14.53 -5.10
C ASP A 42 3.93 13.08 -4.77
N GLU A 43 3.68 12.77 -3.50
CA GLU A 43 3.18 11.46 -3.10
C GLU A 43 1.76 11.23 -3.61
N GLY A 44 1.62 10.20 -4.43
CA GLY A 44 0.35 9.75 -4.99
C GLY A 44 -0.48 8.91 -4.02
N ASN A 45 -1.46 8.20 -4.59
CA ASN A 45 -2.19 7.18 -3.85
C ASN A 45 -1.33 5.93 -3.67
N GLU A 46 -1.55 5.22 -2.58
CA GLU A 46 -1.01 3.89 -2.37
C GLU A 46 -2.10 2.86 -2.65
N PHE A 47 -1.75 1.64 -3.04
CA PHE A 47 -2.73 0.57 -3.17
C PHE A 47 -2.15 -0.78 -2.79
N SER A 48 -3.05 -1.73 -2.55
CA SER A 48 -2.74 -3.15 -2.37
C SER A 48 -3.46 -3.96 -3.44
N ILE A 49 -2.74 -4.86 -4.10
CA ILE A 49 -3.28 -5.87 -5.01
C ILE A 49 -2.84 -7.26 -4.53
N ALA A 50 -3.73 -8.23 -4.69
CA ALA A 50 -3.32 -9.63 -4.66
C ALA A 50 -2.63 -9.96 -6.00
N PHE A 51 -1.51 -10.64 -5.93
CA PHE A 51 -0.72 -11.01 -7.10
C PHE A 51 -0.09 -12.39 -6.90
N GLU A 52 0.16 -13.10 -8.00
CA GLU A 52 0.81 -14.41 -7.94
C GLU A 52 2.24 -14.28 -7.42
N LYS A 53 2.59 -15.12 -6.46
CA LYS A 53 3.87 -15.02 -5.74
C LYS A 53 5.05 -15.19 -6.69
N GLU A 54 4.93 -16.13 -7.62
CA GLU A 54 5.96 -16.46 -8.61
C GLU A 54 6.21 -15.30 -9.59
N LEU A 55 5.22 -14.42 -9.78
CA LEU A 55 5.28 -13.30 -10.72
C LEU A 55 5.60 -11.96 -10.04
N ALA A 56 5.54 -11.88 -8.71
CA ALA A 56 5.69 -10.62 -7.98
C ALA A 56 7.03 -9.93 -8.24
N THR A 57 8.11 -10.71 -8.33
CA THR A 57 9.46 -10.18 -8.61
C THR A 57 9.52 -9.56 -10.01
N ASP A 58 8.88 -10.20 -11.00
CA ASP A 58 8.85 -9.72 -12.38
C ASP A 58 8.09 -8.40 -12.46
N LEU A 59 6.93 -8.29 -11.80
CA LEU A 59 6.15 -7.05 -11.76
C LEU A 59 6.93 -5.91 -11.07
N ILE A 60 7.59 -6.18 -9.94
CA ILE A 60 8.38 -5.17 -9.22
C ILE A 60 9.54 -4.67 -10.08
N GLY A 61 10.16 -5.54 -10.88
CA GLY A 61 11.26 -5.21 -11.79
C GLY A 61 10.84 -4.69 -13.16
N ASP A 62 9.55 -4.69 -13.50
CA ASP A 62 9.07 -4.35 -14.82
C ASP A 62 9.38 -2.87 -15.17
N PRO A 63 10.00 -2.58 -16.32
CA PRO A 63 10.38 -1.22 -16.71
C PRO A 63 9.19 -0.30 -17.02
N GLU A 64 8.00 -0.84 -17.29
CA GLU A 64 6.75 -0.08 -17.43
C GLU A 64 6.07 0.16 -16.08
N TRP A 65 6.40 -0.61 -15.04
CA TRP A 65 5.81 -0.51 -13.71
C TRP A 65 6.66 0.30 -12.72
N SER A 66 7.92 -0.10 -12.56
CA SER A 66 8.85 0.41 -11.55
C SER A 66 9.13 1.92 -11.59
N PRO A 67 9.03 2.65 -12.73
CA PRO A 67 9.16 4.11 -12.71
C PRO A 67 8.00 4.83 -12.03
N TYR A 68 6.84 4.18 -11.93
CA TYR A 68 5.60 4.79 -11.41
C TYR A 68 5.23 4.30 -10.02
N PHE A 69 5.60 3.07 -9.67
CA PHE A 69 5.17 2.43 -8.43
C PHE A 69 6.36 1.91 -7.61
N GLU A 70 6.40 2.35 -6.35
CA GLU A 70 7.35 1.85 -5.35
C GLU A 70 6.73 0.69 -4.56
N PHE A 71 7.40 -0.45 -4.52
CA PHE A 71 6.99 -1.56 -3.67
C PHE A 71 7.27 -1.25 -2.19
N ARG A 72 6.23 -1.27 -1.34
CA ARG A 72 6.29 -0.88 0.10
C ARG A 72 5.80 -1.96 1.07
N GLY A 73 5.43 -3.14 0.59
CA GLY A 73 4.66 -4.14 1.34
C GLY A 73 5.40 -5.45 1.60
N VAL A 74 4.92 -6.23 2.57
CA VAL A 74 5.57 -7.45 3.06
C VAL A 74 4.96 -8.67 2.37
N ASP A 75 5.79 -9.56 1.84
CA ASP A 75 5.38 -10.90 1.38
C ASP A 75 4.70 -11.62 2.56
N ALA A 76 3.37 -11.64 2.57
CA ALA A 76 2.61 -12.28 3.63
C ALA A 76 2.72 -13.79 3.43
N VAL A 77 3.65 -14.41 4.15
CA VAL A 77 3.81 -15.86 4.12
C VAL A 77 2.71 -16.46 5.00
N GLU A 78 1.82 -17.27 4.42
CA GLU A 78 0.94 -18.12 5.22
C GLU A 78 1.82 -18.93 6.20
N LYS A 79 1.49 -18.88 7.48
CA LYS A 79 2.05 -19.86 8.42
C LYS A 79 1.47 -21.22 8.04
N ILE A 80 2.30 -22.08 7.45
CA ILE A 80 2.01 -23.51 7.39
C ILE A 80 1.88 -23.98 8.84
N ASN A 81 0.68 -24.39 9.25
CA ASN A 81 0.49 -25.04 10.54
C ASN A 81 1.30 -26.34 10.50
N ALA A 82 2.35 -26.40 11.33
CA ALA A 82 3.12 -27.63 11.59
C ALA A 82 2.29 -28.64 12.40
#